data_AF-A0A843DRF1-F1
#
_entry.id   AF-A0A843DRF1-F1
#
_cell.length_a   1.000
_cell.length_b   1.000
_cell.length_c   1.000
_cell.angle_alpha   90.00
_cell.angle_beta   90.00
_cell.angle_gamma   90.00
#
_symmetry.space_group_name_H-M   'P 1'
#
loop_
_entity.id
_entity.type
_entity.pdbx_description
1 polymer ?
#
loop_
_entity_poly.entity_id
_entity_poly.type
_entity_poly.pdbx_seq_one_letter_code
_entity_poly.pdbx_strand_id
1 'polypeptide(L)' 'SVGMSPEPDTVRLAENLGISMDESCFLTAEDAYSPAVSKAPGIFIAGTALAPKDIPDSVVSGGSAAAKAFLCVLERGE' A
#
# COMPACT_ATOMS: atom_id res chain seq x y z
N SER A 1 -16.88 -17.36 -12.04
CA SER A 1 -15.67 -16.58 -11.72
C SER A 1 -15.94 -15.78 -10.46
N VAL A 2 -15.00 -15.70 -9.53
CA VAL A 2 -15.12 -14.91 -8.28
C VAL A 2 -14.11 -13.75 -8.31
N GLY A 3 -14.43 -12.65 -7.64
CA GLY A 3 -13.54 -11.48 -7.52
C GLY A 3 -12.48 -11.63 -6.42
N MET A 4 -11.69 -10.58 -6.22
CA MET A 4 -10.81 -10.44 -5.06
C MET A 4 -11.46 -9.56 -4.01
N SER A 5 -11.27 -9.91 -2.75
CA SER A 5 -11.66 -9.10 -1.60
C SER A 5 -10.45 -8.94 -0.67
N PRO A 6 -10.38 -7.86 0.13
CA PRO A 6 -9.31 -7.71 1.11
C PRO A 6 -9.29 -8.87 2.10
N GLU A 7 -8.10 -9.21 2.58
CA GLU A 7 -7.96 -10.16 3.68
C GLU A 7 -8.67 -9.59 4.93
N PRO A 8 -9.47 -10.38 5.67
CA PRO A 8 -10.22 -9.87 6.82
C PRO A 8 -9.37 -9.15 7.87
N ASP A 9 -8.10 -9.53 8.00
CA ASP A 9 -7.18 -8.91 8.97
C ASP A 9 -6.63 -7.55 8.51
N THR A 10 -6.85 -7.17 7.25
CA THR A 10 -6.39 -5.88 6.68
C THR A 10 -6.96 -4.69 7.44
N VAL A 11 -8.23 -4.79 7.88
CA VAL A 11 -8.89 -3.71 8.65
C VAL A 11 -8.18 -3.46 9.97
N ARG A 12 -7.92 -4.53 10.72
CA ARG A 12 -7.20 -4.46 12.00
C ARG A 12 -5.77 -3.95 11.81
N LEU A 13 -5.10 -4.37 10.74
CA LEU A 13 -3.76 -3.90 10.40
C LEU A 13 -3.76 -2.40 10.06
N ALA A 14 -4.73 -1.94 9.27
CA ALA A 14 -4.84 -0.54 8.88
C ALA A 14 -5.09 0.37 10.09
N GLU A 15 -5.96 -0.04 11.01
CA GLU A 15 -6.21 0.67 12.27
C GLU A 15 -4.95 0.75 13.14
N ASN A 16 -4.24 -0.37 13.32
CA ASN A 16 -3.02 -0.43 14.12
C ASN A 16 -1.87 0.40 13.55
N LEU A 17 -1.79 0.49 12.21
CA LEU A 17 -0.74 1.22 11.50
C LEU A 17 -1.13 2.66 11.12
N GLY A 18 -2.38 3.06 11.35
CA GLY A 18 -2.90 4.39 10.96
C GLY A 18 -3.04 4.59 9.45
N ILE A 19 -3.24 3.52 8.68
CA ILE A 19 -3.39 3.56 7.22
C ILE A 19 -4.86 3.79 6.88
N SER A 20 -5.13 4.62 5.87
CA SER A 20 -6.50 4.87 5.39
C SER A 20 -7.01 3.73 4.50
N MET A 21 -8.32 3.55 4.45
CA MET A 21 -8.97 2.55 3.59
C MET A 21 -10.12 3.18 2.79
N ASP A 22 -10.51 2.53 1.69
CA ASP A 22 -11.70 2.86 0.94
C ASP A 22 -12.95 2.10 1.43
N GLU A 23 -14.10 2.36 0.81
CA GLU A 23 -15.39 1.72 1.15
C GLU A 23 -15.37 0.20 0.92
N SER A 24 -14.45 -0.30 0.10
CA SER A 24 -14.24 -1.72 -0.19
C SER A 24 -13.20 -2.37 0.74
N CYS A 25 -12.71 -1.64 1.75
CA CYS A 25 -11.70 -2.05 2.72
C CYS A 25 -10.31 -2.34 2.11
N PHE A 26 -9.99 -1.78 0.94
CA PHE A 26 -8.62 -1.76 0.43
C PHE A 26 -7.85 -0.58 1.02
N LEU A 27 -6.53 -0.75 1.17
CA LEU A 27 -5.65 0.31 1.66
C LEU A 27 -5.53 1.43 0.63
N THR A 28 -5.60 2.68 1.06
CA THR A 28 -5.50 3.84 0.18
C THR A 28 -4.14 4.51 0.25
N ALA A 29 -3.66 4.94 -0.91
CA ALA A 29 -2.47 5.78 -1.01
C ALA A 29 -2.77 7.21 -0.52
N GLU A 30 -1.72 7.95 -0.21
CA GLU A 30 -1.80 9.36 0.17
C GLU A 30 -2.38 10.21 -0.98
N ASP A 31 -1.91 9.98 -2.21
CA ASP A 31 -2.34 10.70 -3.40
C ASP A 31 -2.27 9.81 -4.66
N ALA A 32 -2.95 10.24 -5.73
CA ALA A 32 -3.07 9.48 -6.97
C ALA A 32 -1.77 9.37 -7.79
N TYR A 33 -0.80 10.26 -7.57
CA TYR A 33 0.50 10.27 -8.24
C TYR A 33 1.55 9.44 -7.48
N SER A 34 1.29 9.12 -6.21
CA SER A 34 2.17 8.32 -5.35
C SER A 34 1.48 7.05 -4.84
N PRO A 35 1.09 6.10 -5.71
CA PRO A 35 0.24 4.96 -5.35
C PRO A 35 0.86 3.96 -4.37
N ALA A 36 2.15 4.09 -4.07
CA ALA A 36 2.86 3.24 -3.11
C ALA A 36 3.02 3.87 -1.72
N VAL A 37 2.74 5.17 -1.59
CA VAL A 37 2.91 5.92 -0.34
C VAL A 37 1.59 5.93 0.41
N SER A 38 1.58 5.45 1.64
CA SER A 38 0.39 5.54 2.49
C SER A 38 0.35 6.87 3.22
N LYS A 39 -0.81 7.25 3.73
CA LYS A 39 -0.97 8.44 4.59
C LYS A 39 -0.17 8.35 5.91
N ALA A 40 0.20 7.14 6.34
CA ALA A 40 0.99 6.92 7.54
C ALA A 40 2.49 7.09 7.21
N PRO A 41 3.20 8.06 7.83
CA PRO A 41 4.59 8.35 7.49
C PRO A 41 5.53 7.15 7.66
N GLY A 42 6.29 6.83 6.61
CA GLY A 42 7.23 5.71 6.60
C GLY A 42 6.59 4.34 6.37
N ILE A 43 5.28 4.28 6.12
CA ILE A 43 4.57 3.06 5.72
C ILE A 43 4.22 3.13 4.23
N PHE A 44 4.58 2.07 3.52
CA PHE A 44 4.38 1.92 2.08
C PHE A 44 3.52 0.70 1.79
N ILE A 45 2.74 0.76 0.72
CA ILE A 45 1.74 -0.25 0.36
C ILE A 45 1.94 -0.70 -1.09
N ALA A 46 1.66 -1.96 -1.39
CA ALA A 46 1.88 -2.56 -2.71
C ALA A 46 0.92 -3.72 -2.99
N GLY A 47 0.87 -4.12 -4.26
CA GLY A 47 0.14 -5.30 -4.71
C GLY A 47 -1.38 -5.20 -4.53
N THR A 48 -1.96 -6.34 -4.15
CA THR A 48 -3.41 -6.52 -4.03
C THR A 48 -4.02 -5.87 -2.79
N ALA A 49 -3.19 -5.41 -1.83
CA ALA A 49 -3.66 -4.68 -0.65
C ALA A 49 -4.31 -3.33 -1.01
N LEU A 50 -3.92 -2.75 -2.15
CA LEU A 50 -4.42 -1.48 -2.68
C LEU A 50 -5.72 -1.62 -3.49
N ALA A 51 -5.85 -2.72 -4.23
CA ALA A 51 -6.96 -3.02 -5.14
C ALA A 51 -6.69 -4.37 -5.82
N PRO A 52 -7.69 -5.04 -6.40
CA PRO A 52 -7.48 -6.20 -7.27
C PRO A 52 -6.47 -5.87 -8.39
N LYS A 53 -5.41 -6.68 -8.51
CA LYS A 53 -4.33 -6.51 -9.49
C LYS A 53 -3.87 -7.86 -10.01
N ASP A 54 -3.24 -7.85 -11.18
CA ASP A 54 -2.54 -9.01 -11.70
C ASP A 54 -1.12 -9.13 -11.13
N ILE A 55 -0.41 -10.19 -11.52
CA ILE A 55 0.94 -10.47 -11.04
C ILE A 55 1.94 -9.39 -11.51
N PRO A 56 2.01 -9.03 -12.81
CA PRO A 56 2.89 -7.96 -13.27
C PRO A 56 2.70 -6.63 -12.51
N ASP A 57 1.46 -6.17 -12.34
CA ASP A 57 1.18 -4.92 -11.63
C ASP A 57 1.54 -5.01 -10.14
N SER A 58 1.38 -6.19 -9.54
CA SER A 58 1.80 -6.45 -8.16
C SER A 58 3.33 -6.38 -8.02
N VAL A 59 4.08 -6.89 -8.99
CA VAL A 59 5.56 -6.81 -9.00
C VAL A 59 6.02 -5.36 -9.17
N VAL A 60 5.42 -4.61 -10.11
CA VAL A 60 5.76 -3.20 -10.36
C VAL A 60 5.48 -2.34 -9.12
N SER A 61 4.31 -2.50 -8.49
CA SER A 61 3.96 -1.77 -7.28
C SER A 61 4.87 -2.14 -6.09
N GLY A 62 5.30 -3.40 -5.97
CA GLY A 62 6.29 -3.83 -4.99
C GLY A 62 7.64 -3.11 -5.16
N GLY A 63 8.12 -3.01 -6.41
CA GLY A 63 9.34 -2.24 -6.71
C GLY A 63 9.21 -0.75 -6.39
N SER A 64 8.05 -0.15 -6.69
CA SER A 64 7.76 1.25 -6.35
C SER A 64 7.79 1.49 -4.83
N ALA A 65 7.13 0.62 -4.05
CA ALA A 65 7.13 0.70 -2.59
C ALA A 65 8.54 0.55 -2.00
N ALA A 66 9.34 -0.39 -2.53
CA ALA A 66 10.74 -0.57 -2.10
C ALA A 66 11.60 0.66 -2.40
N ALA A 67 11.47 1.26 -3.58
CA ALA A 67 12.20 2.48 -3.93
C ALA A 67 11.82 3.66 -3.03
N LYS A 68 10.54 3.83 -2.70
CA LYS A 68 10.06 4.86 -1.78
C LYS A 68 10.54 4.63 -0.35
N ALA A 69 10.52 3.39 0.12
CA ALA A 69 11.09 3.03 1.42
C ALA A 69 12.59 3.35 1.50
N PHE A 70 13.35 2.99 0.45
CA PHE A 70 14.77 3.28 0.37
C PHE A 70 15.05 4.81 0.42
N LEU A 71 14.33 5.60 -0.37
CA LEU A 71 14.46 7.06 -0.35
C LEU A 71 14.13 7.64 1.04
N CYS A 72 13.09 7.13 1.69
CA CYS A 72 12.70 7.57 3.03
C CYS A 72 13.79 7.32 4.09
N VAL A 73 14.54 6.22 3.98
CA VAL A 73 15.69 5.95 4.86
C VAL A 73 16.82 6.95 4.60
N LEU A 74 17.17 7.19 3.33
CA LEU A 74 18.22 8.15 2.98
C LEU A 74 17.90 9.58 3.44
N GLU A 75 16.64 10.01 3.29
CA GLU A 75 16.19 11.34 3.74
C GLU A 75 16.28 11.51 5.26
N ARG A 76 16.23 10.41 6.02
CA ARG A 76 16.38 10.42 7.48
C ARG A 76 17.84 10.46 7.94
N GLY A 77 18.81 10.37 7.02
CA GLY A 77 20.23 10.48 7.34
C GLY A 77 20.83 9.27 8.06
N GLU A 78 20.18 8.10 7.95
CA GLU A 78 20.61 6.81 8.51
C GLU A 78 21.35 5.96 7.46
#